data_AF-A0A9X0DNR8-F1
#
_entry.id   AF-A0A9X0DNR8-F1
#
_cell.length_a   1.000
_cell.length_b   1.000
_cell.length_c   1.000
_cell.angle_alpha   90.00
_cell.angle_beta   90.00
_cell.angle_gamma   90.00
#
_symmetry.space_group_name_H-M   'P 1'
#
loop_
_entity.id
_entity.type
_entity.pdbx_description
1 polymer ?
#
loop_
_entity_poly.entity_id
_entity_poly.type
_entity_poly.pdbx_seq_one_letter_code
_entity_poly.pdbx_strand_id
1 'polypeptide(L)'
;MADKLLNDRQDVPIWNAIEAGNFKQALKLVDKRLAKKRTSHLEAFKIYIRSRSSAQSERDVVLPHLEDLVTKKVVITDQEDIDLYDDALVNAIPEAGSIWARTIGELRWQSVKAYPKQEDSVLKSFKACLSERDWEHAQQIASSLEKTFPGKHQYVFWNISSLFLRSMSTDLPIEKRTLWGRLAFGQISKLATATIQADKSKSLPTRAIHTPQELLLLQRITAAHGKLEDQLKYLNESSLGPESIVAKGDWELWRNKLQLMEASKHWEQLFETTGGLLKRARTKDERGQIIEARMADWAVWQAYLRSALALQNPSAFDSVSNEIAAHLDPTSGIDKTWRRNASLAWLEFTFKSSSTPFAIDSSGPDVEKYPRMTAIVKYLQEFGDATTAYSDLRPYLEVSQAEERSKLLEIFRNGLQFSKKAKKNDLDSEFEALSISKNEVSRTLKP
;
A
#
# COMPACT_ATOMS: atom_id res chain seq x y z
N MET A 1 -27.66 -0.31 17.21
CA MET A 1 -27.70 -1.08 18.48
C MET A 1 -29.12 -1.27 19.01
N ALA A 2 -30.00 -0.26 18.98
CA ALA A 2 -31.36 -0.36 19.53
C ALA A 2 -32.24 -1.50 18.96
N ASP A 3 -32.25 -1.71 17.63
CA ASP A 3 -33.20 -2.66 16.99
C ASP A 3 -32.95 -4.15 17.27
N LYS A 4 -31.81 -4.55 17.86
CA LYS A 4 -31.50 -5.96 18.18
C LYS A 4 -31.53 -6.31 19.68
N LEU A 5 -31.52 -5.31 20.57
CA LEU A 5 -31.55 -5.48 22.03
C LEU A 5 -32.97 -5.72 22.59
N LEU A 6 -33.99 -5.71 21.72
CA LEU A 6 -35.42 -5.85 22.03
C LEU A 6 -35.91 -7.32 22.09
N ASN A 7 -35.01 -8.30 22.01
CA ASN A 7 -35.38 -9.72 21.82
C ASN A 7 -36.08 -10.36 23.03
N ASP A 8 -35.96 -9.83 24.25
CA ASP A 8 -36.80 -10.22 25.37
C ASP A 8 -37.79 -9.09 25.68
N ARG A 9 -39.10 -9.34 25.45
CA ARG A 9 -40.18 -8.41 25.81
C ARG A 9 -40.10 -7.96 27.28
N GLN A 10 -39.42 -8.74 28.13
CA GLN A 10 -39.22 -8.43 29.53
C GLN A 10 -38.13 -7.38 29.81
N ASP A 11 -37.22 -7.10 28.86
CA ASP A 11 -36.19 -6.05 28.99
C ASP A 11 -36.69 -4.68 28.55
N VAL A 12 -37.78 -4.62 27.79
CA VAL A 12 -38.39 -3.36 27.30
C VAL A 12 -38.63 -2.32 28.40
N PRO A 13 -39.18 -2.65 29.58
CA PRO A 13 -39.39 -1.66 30.63
C PRO A 13 -38.08 -1.08 31.18
N ILE A 14 -36.99 -1.86 31.14
CA ILE A 14 -35.67 -1.46 31.60
C ILE A 14 -35.04 -0.54 30.55
N TRP A 15 -35.09 -0.92 29.27
CA TRP A 15 -34.63 -0.10 28.16
C TRP A 15 -35.37 1.25 28.09
N ASN A 16 -36.70 1.26 28.21
CA ASN A 16 -37.47 2.51 28.25
C ASN A 16 -37.01 3.44 29.38
N ALA A 17 -36.67 2.89 30.55
CA ALA A 17 -36.14 3.68 31.67
C ALA A 17 -34.73 4.22 31.39
N ILE A 18 -33.88 3.45 30.70
CA ILE A 18 -32.55 3.86 30.25
C ILE A 18 -32.66 4.99 29.21
N GLU A 19 -33.51 4.84 28.21
CA GLU A 19 -33.75 5.82 27.15
C GLU A 19 -34.33 7.13 27.71
N ALA A 20 -35.19 7.05 28.72
CA ALA A 20 -35.69 8.21 29.46
C ALA A 20 -34.66 8.85 30.41
N GLY A 21 -33.43 8.32 30.49
CA GLY A 21 -32.38 8.80 31.40
C GLY A 21 -32.63 8.51 32.89
N ASN A 22 -33.63 7.67 33.22
CA ASN A 22 -34.00 7.34 34.59
C ASN A 22 -33.27 6.08 35.09
N PHE A 23 -31.96 6.19 35.26
CA PHE A 23 -31.10 5.06 35.67
C PHE A 23 -31.43 4.48 37.05
N LYS A 24 -31.96 5.30 37.97
CA LYS A 24 -32.44 4.82 39.28
C LYS A 24 -33.63 3.88 39.14
N GLN A 25 -34.57 4.18 38.24
CA GLN A 25 -35.68 3.31 37.95
C GLN A 25 -35.22 2.06 37.20
N ALA A 26 -34.35 2.20 36.20
CA ALA A 26 -33.78 1.07 35.47
C ALA A 26 -33.09 0.06 36.42
N LEU A 27 -32.28 0.56 37.37
CA LEU A 27 -31.59 -0.26 38.35
C LEU A 27 -32.56 -1.02 39.26
N LYS A 28 -33.61 -0.34 39.76
CA LYS A 28 -34.67 -0.99 40.56
C LYS A 28 -35.38 -2.09 39.79
N LEU A 29 -35.64 -1.89 38.49
CA LEU A 29 -36.29 -2.88 37.65
C LEU A 29 -35.40 -4.11 37.41
N VAL A 30 -34.10 -3.90 37.14
CA VAL A 30 -33.12 -5.00 37.02
C VAL A 30 -32.97 -5.75 38.33
N ASP A 31 -32.80 -5.07 39.47
CA ASP A 31 -32.66 -5.73 40.77
C ASP A 31 -33.88 -6.58 41.13
N LYS A 32 -35.09 -6.10 40.80
CA LYS A 32 -36.34 -6.87 40.96
C LYS A 32 -36.34 -8.15 40.11
N ARG A 33 -35.74 -8.13 38.91
CA ARG A 33 -35.62 -9.34 38.08
C ARG A 33 -34.53 -10.26 38.58
N LEU A 34 -33.36 -9.74 38.96
CA LEU A 34 -32.27 -10.52 39.54
C LEU A 34 -32.71 -11.27 40.80
N ALA A 35 -33.53 -10.63 41.66
CA ALA A 35 -34.09 -11.26 42.84
C ALA A 35 -35.03 -12.44 42.52
N LYS A 36 -35.68 -12.43 41.36
CA LYS A 36 -36.55 -13.54 40.91
C LYS A 36 -35.76 -14.66 40.22
N LYS A 37 -34.85 -14.28 39.32
CA LYS A 37 -34.01 -15.21 38.56
C LYS A 37 -32.68 -14.53 38.23
N ARG A 38 -31.61 -15.04 38.82
CA ARG A 38 -30.26 -14.59 38.52
C ARG A 38 -29.80 -15.18 37.19
N THR A 39 -29.35 -14.34 36.26
CA THR A 39 -28.82 -14.74 34.95
C THR A 39 -27.60 -13.90 34.61
N SER A 40 -26.69 -14.42 33.79
CA SER A 40 -25.51 -13.67 33.29
C SER A 40 -25.93 -12.35 32.65
N HIS A 41 -26.95 -12.40 31.78
CA HIS A 41 -27.47 -11.23 31.09
C HIS A 41 -27.95 -10.12 32.02
N LEU A 42 -28.75 -10.46 33.03
CA LEU A 42 -29.25 -9.45 33.98
C LEU A 42 -28.13 -8.84 34.85
N GLU A 43 -27.05 -9.58 35.12
CA GLU A 43 -25.88 -9.03 35.79
C GLU A 43 -25.12 -8.06 34.88
N ALA A 44 -24.89 -8.43 33.61
CA ALA A 44 -24.28 -7.54 32.62
C ALA A 44 -25.09 -6.25 32.46
N PHE A 45 -26.41 -6.39 32.35
CA PHE A 45 -27.31 -5.26 32.19
C PHE A 45 -27.33 -4.34 33.42
N LYS A 46 -27.21 -4.91 34.64
CA LYS A 46 -27.05 -4.13 35.88
C LYS A 46 -25.80 -3.27 35.86
N ILE A 47 -24.67 -3.84 35.44
CA ILE A 47 -23.38 -3.13 35.39
C ILE A 47 -23.41 -2.03 34.31
N TYR A 48 -24.00 -2.32 33.15
CA TYR A 48 -24.27 -1.31 32.13
C TYR A 48 -25.07 -0.12 32.68
N ILE A 49 -26.20 -0.37 33.37
CA ILE A 49 -27.02 0.70 33.95
C ILE A 49 -26.22 1.54 34.95
N ARG A 50 -25.41 0.88 35.81
CA ARG A 50 -24.56 1.58 36.79
C ARG A 50 -23.54 2.50 36.13
N SER A 51 -22.92 2.05 35.03
CA SER A 51 -21.94 2.87 34.28
C SER A 51 -22.54 4.17 33.72
N ARG A 52 -23.84 4.17 33.41
CA ARG A 52 -24.58 5.31 32.85
C ARG A 52 -25.13 6.26 33.91
N SER A 53 -25.02 5.91 35.19
CA SER A 53 -25.47 6.74 36.30
C SER A 53 -24.66 8.03 36.40
N SER A 54 -25.30 9.13 36.78
CA SER A 54 -24.62 10.39 37.09
C SER A 54 -23.86 10.35 38.42
N ALA A 55 -24.16 9.39 39.29
CA ALA A 55 -23.49 9.22 40.58
C ALA A 55 -22.16 8.46 40.41
N GLN A 56 -21.05 9.09 40.82
CA GLN A 56 -19.71 8.47 40.73
C GLN A 56 -19.63 7.13 41.46
N SER A 57 -20.24 7.05 42.65
CA SER A 57 -20.28 5.83 43.47
C SER A 57 -20.89 4.62 42.76
N GLU A 58 -21.79 4.84 41.78
CA GLU A 58 -22.34 3.75 40.97
C GLU A 58 -21.37 3.31 39.87
N ARG A 59 -20.66 4.27 39.25
CA ARG A 59 -19.66 4.00 38.21
C ARG A 59 -18.42 3.30 38.77
N ASP A 60 -18.02 3.64 39.99
CA ASP A 60 -16.86 3.04 40.68
C ASP A 60 -16.99 1.52 40.90
N VAL A 61 -18.21 0.97 40.80
CA VAL A 61 -18.48 -0.47 40.95
C VAL A 61 -18.13 -1.26 39.68
N VAL A 62 -18.07 -0.61 38.52
CA VAL A 62 -17.94 -1.27 37.21
C VAL A 62 -16.62 -2.03 37.11
N LEU A 63 -15.49 -1.34 37.31
CA LEU A 63 -14.16 -1.95 37.15
C LEU A 63 -13.92 -3.11 38.13
N PRO A 64 -14.18 -2.98 39.46
CA PRO A 64 -14.03 -4.10 40.39
C PRO A 64 -14.88 -5.32 40.02
N HIS A 65 -16.07 -5.11 39.46
CA HIS A 65 -16.90 -6.22 39.00
C HIS A 65 -16.28 -6.96 37.82
N LEU A 66 -15.77 -6.23 36.82
CA LEU A 66 -15.11 -6.83 35.66
C LEU A 66 -13.82 -7.57 36.05
N GLU A 67 -13.04 -7.01 36.97
CA GLU A 67 -11.84 -7.65 37.51
C GLU A 67 -12.17 -8.93 38.29
N ASP A 68 -13.29 -8.95 39.03
CA ASP A 68 -13.77 -10.13 39.73
C ASP A 68 -14.20 -11.24 38.75
N LEU A 69 -14.89 -10.90 37.66
CA LEU A 69 -15.26 -11.86 36.60
C LEU A 69 -14.03 -12.52 35.99
N VAL A 70 -13.00 -11.73 35.66
CA VAL A 70 -11.74 -12.23 35.11
C VAL A 70 -11.00 -13.10 36.13
N THR A 71 -10.89 -12.65 37.37
CA THR A 71 -10.20 -13.37 38.45
C THR A 71 -10.83 -14.73 38.72
N LYS A 72 -12.17 -14.79 38.69
CA LYS A 72 -12.96 -16.02 38.85
C LYS A 72 -13.03 -16.87 37.59
N LYS A 73 -12.47 -16.39 36.46
CA LYS A 73 -12.51 -17.05 35.14
C LYS A 73 -13.93 -17.42 34.71
N VAL A 74 -14.85 -16.49 34.89
CA VAL A 74 -16.25 -16.69 34.54
C VAL A 74 -16.39 -16.76 33.02
N VAL A 75 -16.89 -17.88 32.51
CA VAL A 75 -17.13 -18.04 31.07
C VAL A 75 -18.49 -17.43 30.72
N ILE A 76 -18.46 -16.31 30.00
CA ILE A 76 -19.66 -15.66 29.45
C ILE A 76 -19.89 -16.20 28.04
N THR A 77 -20.99 -16.94 27.85
CA THR A 77 -21.32 -17.57 26.56
C THR A 77 -21.89 -16.57 25.57
N ASP A 78 -22.70 -15.62 26.04
CA ASP A 78 -23.36 -14.65 25.18
C ASP A 78 -22.44 -13.46 24.86
N GLN A 79 -22.25 -13.17 23.58
CA GLN A 79 -21.45 -12.02 23.16
C GLN A 79 -22.15 -10.70 23.48
N GLU A 80 -23.47 -10.67 23.51
CA GLU A 80 -24.24 -9.46 23.84
C GLU A 80 -24.01 -9.06 25.31
N ASP A 81 -23.86 -10.03 26.21
CA ASP A 81 -23.48 -9.79 27.61
C ASP A 81 -22.08 -9.17 27.71
N ILE A 82 -21.12 -9.66 26.91
CA ILE A 82 -19.77 -9.10 26.89
C ILE A 82 -19.78 -7.69 26.30
N ASP A 83 -20.57 -7.43 25.25
CA ASP A 83 -20.72 -6.11 24.65
C ASP A 83 -21.35 -5.11 25.65
N LEU A 84 -22.29 -5.55 26.51
CA LEU A 84 -22.82 -4.72 27.61
C LEU A 84 -21.74 -4.37 28.65
N TYR A 85 -20.86 -5.32 28.99
CA TYR A 85 -19.72 -5.05 29.87
C TYR A 85 -18.69 -4.11 29.23
N ASP A 86 -18.46 -4.25 27.92
CA ASP A 86 -17.59 -3.40 27.12
C ASP A 86 -18.08 -1.95 27.16
N ASP A 87 -19.35 -1.74 26.80
CA ASP A 87 -20.01 -0.43 26.91
C ASP A 87 -19.96 0.10 28.35
N ALA A 88 -20.16 -0.77 29.34
CA ALA A 88 -20.10 -0.35 30.74
C ALA A 88 -18.72 0.18 31.13
N LEU A 89 -17.65 -0.50 30.70
CA LEU A 89 -16.28 -0.05 30.95
C LEU A 89 -16.00 1.28 30.27
N VAL A 90 -16.36 1.43 28.99
CA VAL A 90 -16.14 2.67 28.22
C VAL A 90 -16.90 3.86 28.82
N ASN A 91 -18.13 3.65 29.29
CA ASN A 91 -18.91 4.70 29.96
C ASN A 91 -18.30 5.10 31.33
N ALA A 92 -17.75 4.15 32.08
CA ALA A 92 -17.17 4.41 33.39
C ALA A 92 -15.75 5.00 33.31
N ILE A 93 -14.95 4.52 32.35
CA ILE A 93 -13.55 4.87 32.13
C ILE A 93 -13.34 5.08 30.63
N PRO A 94 -13.55 6.30 30.12
CA PRO A 94 -13.19 6.64 28.74
C PRO A 94 -11.71 6.36 28.51
N GLU A 95 -11.37 5.85 27.32
CA GLU A 95 -9.98 5.52 26.94
C GLU A 95 -9.31 4.49 27.88
N ALA A 96 -10.06 3.46 28.29
CA ALA A 96 -9.62 2.42 29.22
C ALA A 96 -8.26 1.76 28.85
N GLY A 97 -7.90 1.71 27.56
CA GLY A 97 -6.58 1.27 27.10
C GLY A 97 -6.21 -0.11 27.63
N SER A 98 -5.12 -0.23 28.39
CA SER A 98 -4.68 -1.51 28.96
C SER A 98 -5.67 -2.13 29.97
N ILE A 99 -6.56 -1.33 30.56
CA ILE A 99 -7.64 -1.83 31.43
C ILE A 99 -8.64 -2.63 30.59
N TRP A 100 -8.92 -2.21 29.36
CA TRP A 100 -9.80 -2.95 28.46
C TRP A 100 -9.22 -4.34 28.17
N ALA A 101 -7.94 -4.42 27.81
CA ALA A 101 -7.28 -5.68 27.49
C ALA A 101 -7.29 -6.67 28.67
N ARG A 102 -6.99 -6.20 29.90
CA ARG A 102 -6.99 -7.07 31.09
C ARG A 102 -8.38 -7.47 31.60
N THR A 103 -9.44 -6.82 31.11
CA THR A 103 -10.83 -7.09 31.50
C THR A 103 -11.63 -7.66 30.34
N ILE A 104 -12.17 -6.80 29.48
CA ILE A 104 -13.01 -7.18 28.33
C ILE A 104 -12.25 -8.08 27.35
N GLY A 105 -10.99 -7.77 27.04
CA GLY A 105 -10.14 -8.60 26.18
C GLY A 105 -10.01 -10.04 26.70
N GLU A 106 -9.72 -10.19 27.99
CA GLU A 106 -9.64 -11.49 28.66
C GLU A 106 -11.00 -12.21 28.71
N LEU A 107 -12.12 -11.51 28.97
CA LEU A 107 -13.47 -12.12 28.93
C LEU A 107 -13.80 -12.64 27.52
N ARG A 108 -13.48 -11.87 26.47
CA ARG A 108 -13.64 -12.29 25.07
C ARG A 108 -12.79 -13.51 24.76
N TRP A 109 -11.54 -13.53 25.20
CA TRP A 109 -10.66 -14.68 25.03
C TRP A 109 -11.16 -15.94 25.75
N GLN A 110 -11.60 -15.82 27.00
CA GLN A 110 -12.18 -16.92 27.77
C GLN A 110 -13.42 -17.51 27.09
N SER A 111 -14.29 -16.65 26.54
CA SER A 111 -15.46 -17.06 25.77
C SER A 111 -15.05 -17.84 24.50
N VAL A 112 -14.09 -17.33 23.73
CA VAL A 112 -13.55 -18.01 22.53
C VAL A 112 -12.94 -19.37 22.88
N LYS A 113 -12.19 -19.45 23.98
CA LYS A 113 -11.54 -20.69 24.42
C LYS A 113 -12.57 -21.76 24.81
N ALA A 114 -13.68 -21.36 25.41
CA ALA A 114 -14.75 -22.27 25.79
C ALA A 114 -15.59 -22.73 24.58
N TYR A 115 -15.82 -21.83 23.61
CA TYR A 115 -16.69 -22.10 22.46
C TYR A 115 -16.02 -21.80 21.10
N PRO A 116 -14.87 -22.42 20.78
CA PRO A 116 -14.06 -22.06 19.61
C PRO A 116 -14.76 -22.36 18.27
N LYS A 117 -15.80 -23.22 18.29
CA LYS A 117 -16.58 -23.59 17.10
C LYS A 117 -17.67 -22.58 16.74
N GLN A 118 -17.99 -21.62 17.62
CA GLN A 118 -18.98 -20.57 17.34
C GLN A 118 -18.32 -19.44 16.54
N GLU A 119 -18.15 -19.67 15.24
CA GLU A 119 -17.35 -18.81 14.38
C GLU A 119 -17.72 -17.33 14.45
N ASP A 120 -19.00 -16.98 14.36
CA ASP A 120 -19.46 -15.59 14.41
C ASP A 120 -19.08 -14.90 15.74
N SER A 121 -19.20 -15.61 16.86
CA SER A 121 -18.81 -15.11 18.18
C SER A 121 -17.30 -14.88 18.25
N VAL A 122 -16.51 -15.82 17.72
CA VAL A 122 -15.05 -15.70 17.66
C VAL A 122 -14.62 -14.52 16.77
N LEU A 123 -15.29 -14.32 15.63
CA LEU A 123 -15.04 -13.20 14.72
C LEU A 123 -15.37 -11.84 15.35
N LYS A 124 -16.46 -11.74 16.11
CA LYS A 124 -16.80 -10.53 16.87
C LYS A 124 -15.70 -10.21 17.90
N SER A 125 -15.30 -11.21 18.69
CA SER A 125 -14.22 -11.05 19.67
C SER A 125 -12.90 -10.63 19.03
N PHE A 126 -12.53 -11.23 17.89
CA PHE A 126 -11.32 -10.87 17.16
C PHE A 126 -11.35 -9.39 16.70
N LYS A 127 -12.47 -8.95 16.10
CA LYS A 127 -12.63 -7.56 15.64
C LYS A 127 -12.59 -6.55 16.78
N ALA A 128 -13.20 -6.87 17.92
CA ALA A 128 -13.15 -6.02 19.10
C ALA A 128 -11.70 -5.86 19.61
N CYS A 129 -10.96 -6.96 19.76
CA CYS A 129 -9.56 -6.92 20.19
C CYS A 129 -8.68 -6.10 19.22
N LEU A 130 -8.88 -6.24 17.91
CA LEU A 130 -8.16 -5.44 16.91
C LEU A 130 -8.50 -3.94 17.02
N SER A 131 -9.77 -3.59 17.26
CA SER A 131 -10.22 -2.20 17.37
C SER A 131 -9.61 -1.51 18.58
N GLU A 132 -9.51 -2.23 19.70
CA GLU A 132 -8.92 -1.75 20.97
C GLU A 132 -7.40 -1.96 21.05
N ARG A 133 -6.76 -2.37 19.95
CA ARG A 133 -5.31 -2.63 19.87
C ARG A 133 -4.80 -3.64 20.90
N ASP A 134 -5.68 -4.56 21.32
CA ASP A 134 -5.32 -5.69 22.17
C ASP A 134 -4.72 -6.81 21.32
N TRP A 135 -3.44 -6.61 20.99
CA TRP A 135 -2.70 -7.52 20.11
C TRP A 135 -2.53 -8.91 20.69
N GLU A 136 -2.53 -9.04 22.03
CA GLU A 136 -2.33 -10.32 22.70
C GLU A 136 -3.51 -11.25 22.48
N HIS A 137 -4.71 -10.80 22.86
CA HIS A 137 -5.91 -11.59 22.69
C HIS A 137 -6.27 -11.72 21.21
N ALA A 138 -6.02 -10.69 20.37
CA ALA A 138 -6.20 -10.80 18.93
C ALA A 138 -5.35 -11.96 18.34
N GLN A 139 -4.09 -12.10 18.75
CA GLN A 139 -3.22 -13.19 18.30
C GLN A 139 -3.70 -14.56 18.79
N GLN A 140 -4.10 -14.67 20.06
CA GLN A 140 -4.62 -15.92 20.63
C GLN A 140 -5.90 -16.37 19.91
N ILE A 141 -6.82 -15.43 19.65
CA ILE A 141 -8.06 -15.67 18.93
C ILE A 141 -7.78 -16.06 17.47
N ALA A 142 -6.88 -15.36 16.77
CA ALA A 142 -6.50 -15.70 15.40
C ALA A 142 -5.89 -17.11 15.31
N SER A 143 -5.06 -17.50 16.28
CA SER A 143 -4.52 -18.86 16.38
C SER A 143 -5.62 -19.90 16.60
N SER A 144 -6.63 -19.58 17.40
CA SER A 144 -7.81 -20.45 17.59
C SER A 144 -8.60 -20.61 16.30
N LEU A 145 -8.88 -19.51 15.58
CA LEU A 145 -9.58 -19.53 14.29
C LEU A 145 -8.88 -20.43 13.26
N GLU A 146 -7.56 -20.28 13.12
CA GLU A 146 -6.77 -21.11 12.19
C GLU A 146 -6.85 -22.60 12.55
N LYS A 147 -6.72 -22.93 13.85
CA LYS A 147 -6.76 -24.31 14.34
C LYS A 147 -8.14 -24.94 14.20
N THR A 148 -9.20 -24.19 14.49
CA THR A 148 -10.57 -24.71 14.47
C THR A 148 -11.14 -24.80 13.06
N PHE A 149 -10.76 -23.89 12.15
CA PHE A 149 -11.25 -23.85 10.78
C PHE A 149 -10.10 -23.91 9.76
N PRO A 150 -9.35 -25.03 9.70
CA PRO A 150 -8.15 -25.15 8.87
C PRO A 150 -8.41 -25.03 7.35
N GLY A 151 -9.66 -25.19 6.91
CA GLY A 151 -10.07 -25.01 5.51
C GLY A 151 -10.31 -23.54 5.11
N LYS A 152 -10.35 -22.60 6.06
CA LYS A 152 -10.56 -21.18 5.78
C LYS A 152 -9.24 -20.46 5.60
N HIS A 153 -8.90 -20.22 4.34
CA HIS A 153 -7.65 -19.60 3.91
C HIS A 153 -7.33 -18.31 4.67
N GLN A 154 -8.30 -17.40 4.84
CA GLN A 154 -8.05 -16.11 5.49
C GLN A 154 -7.52 -16.22 6.94
N TYR A 155 -7.87 -17.27 7.67
CA TYR A 155 -7.48 -17.40 9.08
C TYR A 155 -6.01 -17.74 9.27
N VAL A 156 -5.41 -18.39 8.27
CA VAL A 156 -3.96 -18.60 8.23
C VAL A 156 -3.25 -17.24 8.19
N PHE A 157 -3.70 -16.35 7.30
CA PHE A 157 -3.09 -15.02 7.15
C PHE A 157 -3.42 -14.07 8.30
N TRP A 158 -4.58 -14.18 8.93
CA TRP A 158 -4.88 -13.42 10.14
C TRP A 158 -4.00 -13.83 11.31
N ASN A 159 -3.72 -15.13 11.48
CA ASN A 159 -2.79 -15.59 12.50
C ASN A 159 -1.37 -15.08 12.21
N ILE A 160 -0.87 -15.26 10.98
CA ILE A 160 0.46 -14.75 10.57
C ILE A 160 0.56 -13.23 10.79
N SER A 161 -0.46 -12.47 10.38
CA SER A 161 -0.49 -11.01 10.55
C SER A 161 -0.49 -10.62 12.04
N SER A 162 -1.24 -11.33 12.88
CA SER A 162 -1.28 -11.06 14.32
C SER A 162 0.04 -11.39 15.02
N LEU A 163 0.70 -12.48 14.61
CA LEU A 163 2.07 -12.80 15.05
C LEU A 163 3.06 -11.69 14.66
N PHE A 164 2.96 -11.19 13.42
CA PHE A 164 3.80 -10.10 12.95
C PHE A 164 3.54 -8.79 13.71
N LEU A 165 2.28 -8.44 13.98
CA LEU A 165 1.93 -7.29 14.82
C LEU A 165 2.53 -7.41 16.22
N ARG A 166 2.46 -8.60 16.85
CA ARG A 166 3.13 -8.88 18.15
C ARG A 166 4.63 -8.71 18.08
N SER A 167 5.26 -9.07 16.95
CA SER A 167 6.70 -8.84 16.76
C SER A 167 7.08 -7.36 16.71
N MET A 168 6.15 -6.48 16.31
CA MET A 168 6.35 -5.04 16.20
C MET A 168 5.88 -4.27 17.44
N SER A 169 5.21 -4.92 18.40
CA SER A 169 4.59 -4.23 19.54
C SER A 169 5.67 -3.78 20.54
N THR A 170 5.66 -2.51 20.95
CA THR A 170 6.72 -1.91 21.81
C THR A 170 6.57 -2.24 23.29
N ASP A 171 5.42 -2.77 23.71
CA ASP A 171 5.10 -3.23 25.06
C ASP A 171 5.80 -4.55 25.42
N LEU A 172 6.36 -5.27 24.44
CA LEU A 172 7.03 -6.54 24.65
C LEU A 172 8.56 -6.42 24.73
N PRO A 173 9.22 -7.21 25.60
CA PRO A 173 10.67 -7.40 25.57
C PRO A 173 11.16 -7.89 24.19
N ILE A 174 12.39 -7.53 23.84
CA ILE A 174 13.03 -7.84 22.55
C ILE A 174 13.00 -9.34 22.25
N GLU A 175 13.21 -10.18 23.26
CA GLU A 175 13.23 -11.64 23.15
C GLU A 175 11.87 -12.18 22.69
N LYS A 176 10.78 -11.67 23.29
CA LYS A 176 9.41 -12.05 22.91
C LYS A 176 9.06 -11.54 21.51
N ARG A 177 9.42 -10.30 21.18
CA ARG A 177 9.22 -9.73 19.84
C ARG A 177 9.91 -10.55 18.75
N THR A 178 11.17 -10.93 19.01
CA THR A 178 11.97 -11.77 18.12
C THR A 178 11.35 -13.15 17.95
N LEU A 179 10.85 -13.77 19.03
CA LEU A 179 10.15 -15.06 18.96
C LEU A 179 8.92 -14.99 18.04
N TRP A 180 8.05 -13.99 18.25
CA TRP A 180 6.85 -13.81 17.42
C TRP A 180 7.20 -13.53 15.95
N GLY A 181 8.23 -12.73 15.71
CA GLY A 181 8.74 -12.44 14.36
C GLY A 181 9.22 -13.69 13.64
N ARG A 182 10.02 -14.53 14.32
CA ARG A 182 10.48 -15.81 13.77
C ARG A 182 9.33 -16.77 13.49
N LEU A 183 8.29 -16.80 14.32
CA LEU A 183 7.10 -17.62 14.09
C LEU A 183 6.33 -17.14 12.85
N ALA A 184 6.09 -15.83 12.72
CA ALA A 184 5.44 -15.25 11.55
C ALA A 184 6.23 -15.56 10.27
N PHE A 185 7.55 -15.34 10.30
CA PHE A 185 8.46 -15.65 9.19
C PHE A 185 8.42 -17.14 8.82
N GLY A 186 8.58 -18.04 9.80
CA GLY A 186 8.54 -19.48 9.56
C GLY A 186 7.21 -19.96 8.97
N GLN A 187 6.09 -19.35 9.34
CA GLN A 187 4.78 -19.69 8.78
C GLN A 187 4.61 -19.17 7.35
N ILE A 188 4.90 -17.89 7.09
CA ILE A 188 4.71 -17.31 5.75
C ILE A 188 5.68 -17.93 4.72
N SER A 189 6.91 -18.26 5.11
CA SER A 189 7.89 -18.95 4.25
C SER A 189 7.47 -20.37 3.87
N LYS A 190 6.69 -21.06 4.74
CA LYS A 190 6.07 -22.35 4.39
C LYS A 190 4.98 -22.18 3.33
N LEU A 191 4.17 -21.12 3.42
CA LEU A 191 3.16 -20.81 2.39
C LEU A 191 3.82 -20.44 1.06
N ALA A 192 4.91 -19.67 1.09
CA ALA A 192 5.71 -19.36 -0.10
C ALA A 192 6.23 -20.64 -0.76
N THR A 193 6.84 -21.54 0.01
CA THR A 193 7.31 -22.85 -0.49
C THR A 193 6.17 -23.68 -1.10
N ALA A 194 5.01 -23.73 -0.44
CA ALA A 194 3.84 -24.44 -0.96
C ALA A 194 3.31 -23.83 -2.27
N THR A 195 3.41 -22.52 -2.42
CA THR A 195 3.02 -21.81 -3.65
C THR A 195 3.96 -22.16 -4.80
N ILE A 196 5.28 -22.15 -4.55
CA ILE A 196 6.30 -22.54 -5.55
C ILE A 196 6.12 -23.99 -5.99
N GLN A 197 5.86 -24.90 -5.04
CA GLN A 197 5.63 -26.32 -5.37
C GLN A 197 4.34 -26.54 -6.17
N ALA A 198 3.35 -25.68 -5.98
CA ALA A 198 2.07 -25.72 -6.69
C ALA A 198 2.08 -24.95 -8.01
N ASP A 199 3.18 -24.29 -8.42
CA ASP A 199 3.25 -23.48 -9.66
C ASP A 199 2.93 -24.28 -10.93
N LYS A 200 2.99 -25.62 -10.86
CA LYS A 200 2.62 -26.52 -11.95
C LYS A 200 1.20 -27.09 -11.85
N SER A 201 0.44 -26.80 -10.79
CA SER A 201 -0.93 -27.26 -10.62
C SER A 201 -1.95 -26.23 -11.08
N LYS A 202 -3.07 -26.69 -11.64
CA LYS A 202 -4.17 -25.82 -12.11
C LYS A 202 -4.82 -25.00 -10.98
N SER A 203 -4.65 -25.40 -9.72
CA SER A 203 -5.16 -24.71 -8.53
C SER A 203 -4.13 -24.72 -7.41
N LEU A 204 -4.05 -23.61 -6.67
CA LEU A 204 -3.21 -23.49 -5.49
C LEU A 204 -3.92 -24.11 -4.27
N PRO A 205 -3.19 -24.77 -3.35
CA PRO A 205 -3.78 -25.32 -2.13
C PRO A 205 -4.24 -24.22 -1.17
N THR A 206 -5.12 -24.54 -0.22
CA THR A 206 -5.61 -23.58 0.80
C THR A 206 -4.48 -22.88 1.57
N ARG A 207 -3.38 -23.59 1.84
CA ARG A 207 -2.18 -23.07 2.52
C ARG A 207 -1.09 -22.67 1.52
N ALA A 208 -1.43 -21.78 0.59
CA ALA A 208 -0.52 -21.10 -0.33
C ALA A 208 -0.84 -19.59 -0.35
N ILE A 209 -0.06 -18.81 -1.08
CA ILE A 209 -0.25 -17.38 -1.30
C ILE A 209 -1.11 -17.21 -2.56
N HIS A 210 -2.27 -16.56 -2.42
CA HIS A 210 -3.30 -16.44 -3.45
C HIS A 210 -3.52 -15.00 -3.93
N THR A 211 -3.16 -14.01 -3.11
CA THR A 211 -3.42 -12.59 -3.40
C THR A 211 -2.17 -11.72 -3.36
N PRO A 212 -2.19 -10.56 -4.04
CA PRO A 212 -1.08 -9.59 -3.96
C PRO A 212 -0.82 -9.11 -2.53
N GLN A 213 -1.87 -8.95 -1.72
CA GLN A 213 -1.75 -8.50 -0.33
C GLN A 213 -0.98 -9.51 0.54
N GLU A 214 -1.21 -10.80 0.32
CA GLU A 214 -0.49 -11.88 1.00
C GLU A 214 0.97 -11.96 0.55
N LEU A 215 1.23 -11.69 -0.73
CA LEU A 215 2.58 -11.61 -1.27
C LEU A 215 3.34 -10.38 -0.72
N LEU A 216 2.68 -9.23 -0.59
CA LEU A 216 3.24 -8.05 0.06
C LEU A 216 3.47 -8.29 1.57
N LEU A 217 2.62 -9.09 2.22
CA LEU A 217 2.86 -9.53 3.60
C LEU A 217 4.11 -10.40 3.71
N LEU A 218 4.32 -11.34 2.77
CA LEU A 218 5.57 -12.11 2.68
C LEU A 218 6.79 -11.18 2.57
N GLN A 219 6.73 -10.17 1.70
CA GLN A 219 7.82 -9.20 1.55
C GLN A 219 8.08 -8.43 2.85
N ARG A 220 7.04 -7.90 3.50
CA ARG A 220 7.16 -7.16 4.77
C ARG A 220 7.74 -8.00 5.91
N ILE A 221 7.28 -9.24 6.07
CA ILE A 221 7.77 -10.13 7.13
C ILE A 221 9.22 -10.54 6.86
N THR A 222 9.55 -10.87 5.62
CA THR A 222 10.92 -11.25 5.23
C THR A 222 11.87 -10.05 5.34
N ALA A 223 11.41 -8.83 5.07
CA ALA A 223 12.17 -7.61 5.32
C ALA A 223 12.51 -7.38 6.80
N ALA A 224 11.57 -7.69 7.70
CA ALA A 224 11.76 -7.48 9.12
C ALA A 224 12.56 -8.60 9.81
N HIS A 225 12.40 -9.85 9.37
CA HIS A 225 12.88 -11.03 10.12
C HIS A 225 13.67 -12.04 9.28
N GLY A 226 13.72 -11.88 7.96
CA GLY A 226 14.48 -12.73 7.03
C GLY A 226 15.80 -12.09 6.63
N LYS A 227 16.49 -12.72 5.67
CA LYS A 227 17.65 -12.12 5.02
C LYS A 227 17.25 -11.37 3.76
N LEU A 228 18.10 -10.45 3.32
CA LEU A 228 17.86 -9.68 2.09
C LEU A 228 17.81 -10.61 0.87
N GLU A 229 18.70 -11.61 0.84
CA GLU A 229 18.78 -12.60 -0.23
C GLU A 229 17.49 -13.44 -0.34
N ASP A 230 16.85 -13.74 0.80
CA ASP A 230 15.60 -14.50 0.82
C ASP A 230 14.45 -13.71 0.17
N GLN A 231 14.40 -12.38 0.38
CA GLN A 231 13.38 -11.52 -0.26
C GLN A 231 13.55 -11.49 -1.77
N LEU A 232 14.78 -11.25 -2.22
CA LEU A 232 15.10 -11.18 -3.64
C LEU A 232 14.87 -12.53 -4.31
N LYS A 233 15.17 -13.65 -3.62
CA LYS A 233 14.83 -14.99 -4.08
C LYS A 233 13.35 -15.12 -4.36
N TYR A 234 12.47 -14.79 -3.42
CA TYR A 234 11.02 -14.87 -3.65
C TYR A 234 10.53 -14.00 -4.81
N LEU A 235 11.08 -12.80 -4.98
CA LEU A 235 10.71 -11.90 -6.09
C LEU A 235 11.28 -12.34 -7.46
N ASN A 236 12.22 -13.27 -7.47
CA ASN A 236 12.77 -13.88 -8.68
C ASN A 236 12.06 -15.17 -9.08
N GLU A 237 11.29 -15.78 -8.18
CA GLU A 237 10.47 -16.97 -8.49
C GLU A 237 9.32 -16.62 -9.44
N SER A 238 9.03 -17.47 -10.43
CA SER A 238 7.90 -17.28 -11.36
C SER A 238 6.54 -17.22 -10.68
N SER A 239 6.37 -17.97 -9.59
CA SER A 239 5.12 -18.10 -8.83
C SER A 239 4.86 -16.98 -7.82
N LEU A 240 5.90 -16.24 -7.43
CA LEU A 240 5.84 -15.22 -6.37
C LEU A 240 6.41 -13.86 -6.81
N GLY A 241 7.03 -13.79 -7.98
CA GLY A 241 7.59 -12.57 -8.52
C GLY A 241 6.52 -11.61 -9.02
N PRO A 242 6.94 -10.39 -9.43
CA PRO A 242 6.02 -9.35 -9.91
C PRO A 242 5.18 -9.75 -11.15
N GLU A 243 5.64 -10.74 -11.91
CA GLU A 243 4.95 -11.28 -13.09
C GLU A 243 4.10 -12.52 -12.79
N SER A 244 4.09 -12.98 -11.54
CA SER A 244 3.31 -14.14 -11.15
C SER A 244 1.81 -13.91 -11.28
N ILE A 245 1.05 -15.00 -11.45
CA ILE A 245 -0.42 -14.96 -11.45
C ILE A 245 -0.95 -14.39 -10.12
N VAL A 246 -0.26 -14.71 -9.01
CA VAL A 246 -0.60 -14.25 -7.66
C VAL A 246 -0.41 -12.74 -7.52
N ALA A 247 0.61 -12.17 -8.18
CA ALA A 247 0.89 -10.74 -8.15
C ALA A 247 -0.20 -9.89 -8.82
N LYS A 248 -0.97 -10.44 -9.78
CA LYS A 248 -2.07 -9.75 -10.49
C LYS A 248 -1.69 -8.35 -11.00
N GLY A 249 -0.42 -8.16 -11.39
CA GLY A 249 0.10 -6.88 -11.85
C GLY A 249 0.25 -5.82 -10.76
N ASP A 250 0.36 -6.17 -9.48
CA ASP A 250 0.66 -5.23 -8.40
C ASP A 250 2.06 -4.61 -8.59
N TRP A 251 2.10 -3.29 -8.75
CA TRP A 251 3.33 -2.58 -9.10
C TRP A 251 4.33 -2.48 -7.95
N GLU A 252 3.86 -2.56 -6.71
CA GLU A 252 4.71 -2.42 -5.54
C GLU A 252 5.74 -3.55 -5.48
N LEU A 253 5.42 -4.73 -6.02
CA LEU A 253 6.34 -5.86 -6.13
C LEU A 253 7.53 -5.56 -7.05
N TRP A 254 7.29 -4.88 -8.17
CA TRP A 254 8.36 -4.43 -9.05
C TRP A 254 9.25 -3.41 -8.35
N ARG A 255 8.65 -2.40 -7.68
CA ARG A 255 9.42 -1.40 -6.91
C ARG A 255 10.29 -2.05 -5.84
N ASN A 256 9.73 -2.98 -5.07
CA ASN A 256 10.47 -3.75 -4.06
C ASN A 256 11.62 -4.54 -4.69
N LYS A 257 11.39 -5.21 -5.82
CA LYS A 257 12.42 -5.98 -6.53
C LYS A 257 13.58 -5.10 -6.97
N LEU A 258 13.29 -3.96 -7.57
CA LEU A 258 14.32 -3.01 -8.03
C LEU A 258 15.12 -2.43 -6.86
N GLN A 259 14.44 -2.02 -5.79
CA GLN A 259 15.09 -1.52 -4.57
C GLN A 259 16.01 -2.58 -3.93
N LEU A 260 15.57 -3.83 -3.88
CA LEU A 260 16.37 -4.93 -3.33
C LEU A 260 17.59 -5.24 -4.21
N MET A 261 17.43 -5.28 -5.53
CA MET A 261 18.54 -5.45 -6.47
C MET A 261 19.59 -4.33 -6.32
N GLU A 262 19.14 -3.09 -6.19
CA GLU A 262 20.00 -1.92 -5.94
C GLU A 262 20.73 -2.06 -4.59
N ALA A 263 20.01 -2.37 -3.51
CA ALA A 263 20.59 -2.55 -2.17
C ALA A 263 21.61 -3.70 -2.12
N SER A 264 21.37 -4.78 -2.86
CA SER A 264 22.31 -5.90 -3.02
C SER A 264 23.44 -5.66 -4.00
N LYS A 265 23.47 -4.52 -4.71
CA LYS A 265 24.46 -4.24 -5.75
C LYS A 265 24.46 -5.24 -6.92
N HIS A 266 23.31 -5.82 -7.26
CA HIS A 266 23.14 -6.66 -8.45
C HIS A 266 23.00 -5.78 -9.71
N TRP A 267 24.04 -4.98 -10.02
CA TRP A 267 23.96 -3.91 -11.02
C TRP A 267 23.66 -4.41 -12.43
N GLU A 268 24.27 -5.50 -12.87
CA GLU A 268 24.03 -6.08 -14.19
C GLU A 268 22.57 -6.52 -14.34
N GLN A 269 22.07 -7.32 -13.39
CA GLN A 269 20.69 -7.79 -13.40
C GLN A 269 19.69 -6.64 -13.28
N LEU A 270 19.99 -5.61 -12.48
CA LEU A 270 19.16 -4.42 -12.35
C LEU A 270 19.10 -3.66 -13.68
N PHE A 271 20.24 -3.48 -14.35
CA PHE A 271 20.33 -2.80 -15.63
C PHE A 271 19.55 -3.54 -16.73
N GLU A 272 19.72 -4.85 -16.84
CA GLU A 272 19.01 -5.69 -17.80
C GLU A 272 17.49 -5.68 -17.54
N THR A 273 17.09 -5.86 -16.27
CA THR A 273 15.68 -5.88 -15.87
C THR A 273 15.00 -4.56 -16.20
N THR A 274 15.59 -3.44 -15.77
CA THR A 274 15.01 -2.11 -16.01
C THR A 274 15.00 -1.72 -17.48
N GLY A 275 16.07 -2.03 -18.23
CA GLY A 275 16.09 -1.85 -19.69
C GLY A 275 14.99 -2.66 -20.40
N GLY A 276 14.76 -3.91 -19.98
CA GLY A 276 13.67 -4.75 -20.50
C GLY A 276 12.28 -4.17 -20.21
N LEU A 277 12.08 -3.64 -18.99
CA LEU A 277 10.83 -2.96 -18.60
C LEU A 277 10.59 -1.69 -19.43
N LEU A 278 11.60 -0.85 -19.60
CA LEU A 278 11.51 0.36 -20.41
C LEU A 278 11.19 0.05 -21.87
N LYS A 279 11.85 -0.95 -22.46
CA LYS A 279 11.53 -1.40 -23.82
C LYS A 279 10.08 -1.86 -23.96
N ARG A 280 9.55 -2.61 -22.99
CA ARG A 280 8.13 -3.01 -22.95
C ARG A 280 7.20 -1.80 -22.81
N ALA A 281 7.59 -0.81 -22.02
CA ALA A 281 6.82 0.41 -21.80
C ALA A 281 6.51 1.22 -23.06
N ARG A 282 7.28 1.00 -24.15
CA ARG A 282 7.08 1.64 -25.45
C ARG A 282 6.70 0.67 -26.58
N THR A 283 6.59 -0.62 -26.28
CA THR A 283 6.23 -1.62 -27.29
C THR A 283 4.71 -1.62 -27.47
N LYS A 284 4.28 -1.53 -28.73
CA LYS A 284 2.86 -1.62 -29.11
C LYS A 284 2.44 -3.10 -29.22
N ASP A 285 1.24 -3.39 -28.75
CA ASP A 285 0.60 -4.69 -28.95
C ASP A 285 0.14 -4.89 -30.40
N GLU A 286 -0.49 -6.03 -30.69
CA GLU A 286 -1.04 -6.36 -32.02
C GLU A 286 -2.08 -5.34 -32.53
N ARG A 287 -2.66 -4.55 -31.63
CA ARG A 287 -3.65 -3.50 -31.94
C ARG A 287 -3.01 -2.12 -32.08
N GLY A 288 -1.69 -2.03 -31.98
CA GLY A 288 -0.95 -0.77 -32.04
C GLY A 288 -0.99 0.05 -30.75
N GLN A 289 -1.43 -0.53 -29.62
CA GLN A 289 -1.60 0.17 -28.34
C GLN A 289 -0.46 -0.16 -27.37
N ILE A 290 -0.06 0.83 -26.57
CA ILE A 290 0.91 0.62 -25.48
C ILE A 290 0.14 0.26 -24.20
N ILE A 291 0.15 -1.01 -23.85
CA ILE A 291 -0.56 -1.53 -22.66
C ILE A 291 0.29 -1.52 -21.40
N GLU A 292 1.62 -1.47 -21.53
CA GLU A 292 2.58 -1.57 -20.42
C GLU A 292 3.28 -0.25 -20.11
N ALA A 293 2.70 0.90 -20.48
CA ALA A 293 3.34 2.22 -20.33
C ALA A 293 3.83 2.51 -18.89
N ARG A 294 3.16 1.94 -17.88
CA ARG A 294 3.56 1.98 -16.46
C ARG A 294 4.95 1.42 -16.16
N MET A 295 5.51 0.60 -17.04
CA MET A 295 6.87 0.08 -16.92
C MET A 295 7.94 1.17 -17.11
N ALA A 296 7.54 2.38 -17.53
CA ALA A 296 8.36 3.59 -17.54
C ALA A 296 8.18 4.48 -16.29
N ASP A 297 7.80 3.87 -15.14
CA ASP A 297 7.83 4.54 -13.83
C ASP A 297 9.19 5.19 -13.57
N TRP A 298 9.17 6.32 -12.89
CA TRP A 298 10.38 7.04 -12.51
C TRP A 298 11.35 6.16 -11.69
N ALA A 299 10.84 5.27 -10.83
CA ALA A 299 11.67 4.32 -10.09
C ALA A 299 12.45 3.38 -11.02
N VAL A 300 11.88 3.00 -12.18
CA VAL A 300 12.56 2.17 -13.18
C VAL A 300 13.68 2.97 -13.85
N TRP A 301 13.40 4.22 -14.25
CA TRP A 301 14.41 5.11 -14.81
C TRP A 301 15.56 5.37 -13.85
N GLN A 302 15.28 5.68 -12.58
CA GLN A 302 16.32 5.90 -11.57
C GLN A 302 17.18 4.67 -11.37
N ALA A 303 16.59 3.48 -11.26
CA ALA A 303 17.32 2.23 -11.13
C ALA A 303 18.16 1.92 -12.38
N TYR A 304 17.63 2.19 -13.58
CA TYR A 304 18.36 2.01 -14.84
C TYR A 304 19.58 2.93 -14.92
N LEU A 305 19.43 4.22 -14.60
CA LEU A 305 20.52 5.19 -14.59
C LEU A 305 21.58 4.87 -13.53
N ARG A 306 21.16 4.52 -12.31
CA ARG A 306 22.10 4.18 -11.22
C ARG A 306 22.89 2.92 -11.53
N SER A 307 22.23 1.90 -12.08
CA SER A 307 22.91 0.67 -12.48
C SER A 307 23.90 0.91 -13.61
N ALA A 308 23.54 1.71 -14.62
CA ALA A 308 24.48 2.13 -15.68
C ALA A 308 25.72 2.85 -15.12
N LEU A 309 25.51 3.83 -14.25
CA LEU A 309 26.58 4.59 -13.59
C LEU A 309 27.46 3.71 -12.71
N ALA A 310 26.90 2.66 -12.08
CA ALA A 310 27.66 1.71 -11.29
C ALA A 310 28.49 0.75 -12.15
N LEU A 311 28.00 0.35 -13.33
CA LEU A 311 28.70 -0.53 -14.27
C LEU A 311 29.89 0.15 -14.97
N GLN A 312 29.83 1.47 -15.16
CA GLN A 312 30.90 2.30 -15.75
C GLN A 312 31.44 1.81 -17.10
N ASN A 313 30.63 1.10 -17.90
CA ASN A 313 31.03 0.67 -19.24
C ASN A 313 30.31 1.51 -20.32
N PRO A 314 30.97 1.76 -21.47
CA PRO A 314 30.38 2.59 -22.55
C PRO A 314 29.07 2.04 -23.11
N SER A 315 28.94 0.72 -23.25
CA SER A 315 27.74 0.09 -23.81
C SER A 315 26.48 0.32 -22.96
N ALA A 316 26.62 0.39 -21.63
CA ALA A 316 25.51 0.76 -20.74
C ALA A 316 25.07 2.20 -20.96
N PHE A 317 26.01 3.14 -21.13
CA PHE A 317 25.71 4.54 -21.42
C PHE A 317 25.07 4.75 -22.79
N ASP A 318 25.54 4.02 -23.81
CA ASP A 318 24.92 4.03 -25.14
C ASP A 318 23.49 3.50 -25.08
N SER A 319 23.27 2.41 -24.34
CA SER A 319 21.94 1.82 -24.15
C SER A 319 20.99 2.78 -23.43
N VAL A 320 21.46 3.48 -22.39
CA VAL A 320 20.69 4.53 -21.70
C VAL A 320 20.30 5.64 -22.67
N SER A 321 21.26 6.14 -23.45
CA SER A 321 21.04 7.22 -24.42
C SER A 321 20.01 6.82 -25.47
N ASN A 322 20.12 5.60 -26.01
CA ASN A 322 19.20 5.05 -27.00
C ASN A 322 17.79 4.87 -26.43
N GLU A 323 17.67 4.38 -25.20
CA GLU A 323 16.36 4.14 -24.59
C GLU A 323 15.66 5.45 -24.21
N ILE A 324 16.41 6.46 -23.75
CA ILE A 324 15.90 7.84 -23.56
C ILE A 324 15.39 8.40 -24.89
N ALA A 325 16.20 8.33 -25.95
CA ALA A 325 15.81 8.83 -27.27
C ALA A 325 14.55 8.14 -27.80
N ALA A 326 14.46 6.81 -27.64
CA ALA A 326 13.29 6.05 -28.05
C ALA A 326 12.01 6.44 -27.29
N HIS A 327 12.11 6.83 -26.02
CA HIS A 327 10.97 7.31 -25.24
C HIS A 327 10.58 8.75 -25.54
N LEU A 328 11.54 9.58 -25.94
CA LEU A 328 11.29 10.99 -26.29
C LEU A 328 10.86 11.18 -27.75
N ASP A 329 10.96 10.14 -28.59
CA ASP A 329 10.47 10.16 -29.97
C ASP A 329 8.98 10.55 -30.01
N PRO A 330 8.61 11.66 -30.68
CA PRO A 330 7.22 12.09 -30.82
C PRO A 330 6.31 11.05 -31.48
N THR A 331 6.87 10.14 -32.28
CA THR A 331 6.14 9.08 -32.98
C THR A 331 5.95 7.80 -32.16
N SER A 332 6.59 7.72 -30.99
CA SER A 332 6.52 6.55 -30.10
C SER A 332 5.09 6.21 -29.66
N GLY A 333 4.21 7.20 -29.58
CA GLY A 333 2.85 7.06 -29.07
C GLY A 333 2.78 6.94 -27.55
N ILE A 334 3.88 7.22 -26.85
CA ILE A 334 3.95 7.21 -25.38
C ILE A 334 3.25 8.43 -24.82
N ASP A 335 2.41 8.23 -23.80
CA ASP A 335 1.70 9.30 -23.12
C ASP A 335 2.65 10.37 -22.55
N LYS A 336 2.22 11.64 -22.57
CA LYS A 336 3.01 12.79 -22.08
C LYS A 336 3.53 12.55 -20.64
N THR A 337 2.77 11.87 -19.79
CA THR A 337 3.15 11.55 -18.41
C THR A 337 4.40 10.68 -18.33
N TRP A 338 4.51 9.65 -19.19
CA TRP A 338 5.66 8.75 -19.20
C TRP A 338 6.85 9.35 -19.95
N ARG A 339 6.60 10.16 -20.98
CA ARG A 339 7.65 10.96 -21.65
C ARG A 339 8.29 11.97 -20.71
N ARG A 340 7.53 12.52 -19.75
CA ARG A 340 8.10 13.35 -18.68
C ARG A 340 9.20 12.61 -17.92
N ASN A 341 8.99 11.34 -17.56
CA ASN A 341 10.00 10.55 -16.84
C ASN A 341 11.26 10.32 -17.69
N ALA A 342 11.12 10.07 -19.01
CA ALA A 342 12.26 9.97 -19.91
C ALA A 342 13.02 11.31 -20.04
N SER A 343 12.30 12.44 -20.03
CA SER A 343 12.91 13.77 -20.05
C SER A 343 13.67 14.07 -18.75
N LEU A 344 13.14 13.64 -17.61
CA LEU A 344 13.87 13.66 -16.33
C LEU A 344 15.07 12.72 -16.32
N ALA A 345 14.96 11.55 -16.97
CA ALA A 345 16.08 10.63 -17.08
C ALA A 345 17.22 11.24 -17.90
N TRP A 346 16.89 11.96 -18.98
CA TRP A 346 17.86 12.70 -19.76
C TRP A 346 18.53 13.83 -18.96
N LEU A 347 17.78 14.57 -18.16
CA LEU A 347 18.34 15.55 -17.21
C LEU A 347 19.30 14.87 -16.23
N GLU A 348 18.85 13.83 -15.55
CA GLU A 348 19.66 13.13 -14.55
C GLU A 348 20.94 12.54 -15.15
N PHE A 349 20.83 11.94 -16.34
CA PHE A 349 21.97 11.40 -17.05
C PHE A 349 22.95 12.49 -17.48
N THR A 350 22.48 13.62 -18.01
CA THR A 350 23.33 14.75 -18.41
C THR A 350 24.06 15.39 -17.22
N PHE A 351 23.43 15.42 -16.04
CA PHE A 351 24.05 15.98 -14.84
C PHE A 351 25.09 15.04 -14.22
N LYS A 352 24.86 13.72 -14.29
CA LYS A 352 25.70 12.71 -13.64
C LYS A 352 26.79 12.12 -14.53
N SER A 353 26.60 12.09 -15.84
CA SER A 353 27.60 11.57 -16.78
C SER A 353 28.59 12.68 -17.15
N SER A 354 29.88 12.43 -16.94
CA SER A 354 30.98 13.31 -17.39
C SER A 354 31.09 13.37 -18.91
N SER A 355 30.55 12.36 -19.61
CA SER A 355 30.47 12.28 -21.06
C SER A 355 29.03 12.60 -21.49
N THR A 356 28.84 13.69 -22.23
CA THR A 356 27.54 14.08 -22.77
C THR A 356 27.30 13.33 -24.09
N PRO A 357 26.37 12.37 -24.15
CA PRO A 357 26.15 11.52 -25.33
C PRO A 357 25.47 12.23 -26.50
N PHE A 358 25.06 13.50 -26.32
CA PHE A 358 24.35 14.30 -27.30
C PHE A 358 25.07 15.61 -27.63
N ALA A 359 26.39 15.66 -27.44
CA ALA A 359 27.19 16.75 -28.01
C ALA A 359 27.15 16.60 -29.53
N ILE A 360 26.28 17.38 -30.18
CA ILE A 360 26.30 17.54 -31.63
C ILE A 360 27.53 18.39 -31.96
N ASP A 361 28.20 18.06 -33.07
CA ASP A 361 29.39 18.73 -33.57
C ASP A 361 29.30 20.26 -33.46
N SER A 362 30.33 20.83 -32.84
CA SER A 362 30.62 22.20 -32.38
C SER A 362 30.36 23.34 -33.39
N SER A 363 29.17 23.40 -33.97
CA SER A 363 28.82 24.34 -35.04
C SER A 363 27.45 25.02 -34.87
N GLY A 364 26.74 24.77 -33.76
CA GLY A 364 25.51 25.46 -33.41
C GLY A 364 25.68 26.59 -32.36
N PRO A 365 24.59 27.32 -32.06
CA PRO A 365 24.59 28.51 -31.21
C PRO A 365 25.07 28.23 -29.78
N ASP A 366 25.53 29.28 -29.08
CA ASP A 366 26.19 29.36 -27.74
C ASP A 366 25.59 28.49 -26.60
N VAL A 367 24.39 27.94 -26.80
CA VAL A 367 23.66 27.01 -25.93
C VAL A 367 24.28 25.60 -25.94
N GLU A 368 24.90 25.17 -27.04
CA GLU A 368 25.54 23.85 -27.17
C GLU A 368 26.79 23.69 -26.29
N LYS A 369 27.35 24.81 -25.79
CA LYS A 369 28.46 24.84 -24.85
C LYS A 369 28.08 24.38 -23.44
N TYR A 370 26.79 24.33 -23.10
CA TYR A 370 26.29 23.94 -21.76
C TYR A 370 25.23 22.84 -21.86
N PRO A 371 25.63 21.57 -22.01
CA PRO A 371 24.70 20.44 -22.17
C PRO A 371 23.65 20.32 -21.05
N ARG A 372 24.02 20.64 -19.81
CA ARG A 372 23.11 20.70 -18.65
C ARG A 372 22.04 21.77 -18.79
N MET A 373 22.41 22.94 -19.31
CA MET A 373 21.49 24.03 -19.59
C MET A 373 20.52 23.65 -20.70
N THR A 374 21.04 23.06 -21.78
CA THR A 374 20.22 22.56 -22.90
C THR A 374 19.19 21.55 -22.42
N ALA A 375 19.56 20.64 -21.51
CA ALA A 375 18.64 19.68 -20.93
C ALA A 375 17.51 20.35 -20.14
N ILE A 376 17.82 21.35 -19.31
CA ILE A 376 16.82 22.12 -18.55
C ILE A 376 15.86 22.86 -19.48
N VAL A 377 16.39 23.53 -20.50
CA VAL A 377 15.58 24.31 -21.46
C VAL A 377 14.61 23.40 -22.22
N LYS A 378 15.10 22.27 -22.75
CA LYS A 378 14.25 21.31 -23.47
C LYS A 378 13.18 20.69 -22.57
N TYR A 379 13.52 20.35 -21.32
CA TYR A 379 12.51 19.88 -20.35
C TYR A 379 11.42 20.95 -20.14
N LEU A 380 11.81 22.20 -19.92
CA LEU A 380 10.87 23.31 -19.72
C LEU A 380 10.01 23.56 -20.95
N GLN A 381 10.54 23.47 -22.17
CA GLN A 381 9.76 23.64 -23.39
C GLN A 381 8.59 22.64 -23.48
N GLU A 382 8.76 21.42 -22.98
CA GLU A 382 7.75 20.37 -23.06
C GLU A 382 6.85 20.26 -21.81
N PHE A 383 7.41 20.52 -20.63
CA PHE A 383 6.76 20.28 -19.33
C PHE A 383 6.71 21.51 -18.41
N GLY A 384 7.18 22.68 -18.85
CA GLY A 384 7.27 23.89 -18.03
C GLY A 384 5.92 24.50 -17.65
N ASP A 385 4.84 24.12 -18.33
CA ASP A 385 3.46 24.48 -17.99
C ASP A 385 2.87 23.63 -16.85
N ALA A 386 3.55 22.54 -16.46
CA ALA A 386 3.10 21.66 -15.39
C ALA A 386 3.41 22.23 -14.00
N THR A 387 2.50 22.01 -13.05
CA THR A 387 2.69 22.42 -11.64
C THR A 387 3.87 21.72 -10.97
N THR A 388 4.36 20.61 -11.54
CA THR A 388 5.53 19.86 -11.04
C THR A 388 6.85 20.40 -11.56
N ALA A 389 6.88 21.27 -12.57
CA ALA A 389 8.12 21.66 -13.25
C ALA A 389 9.17 22.24 -12.29
N TYR A 390 8.73 23.01 -11.30
CA TYR A 390 9.62 23.53 -10.26
C TYR A 390 10.22 22.42 -9.39
N SER A 391 9.40 21.50 -8.86
CA SER A 391 9.90 20.40 -8.03
C SER A 391 10.82 19.46 -8.79
N ASP A 392 10.58 19.32 -10.09
CA ASP A 392 11.32 18.46 -11.00
C ASP A 392 12.71 19.00 -11.30
N LEU A 393 12.82 20.32 -11.52
CA LEU A 393 14.08 20.95 -11.90
C LEU A 393 14.92 21.43 -10.72
N ARG A 394 14.30 21.66 -9.56
CA ARG A 394 14.97 22.18 -8.36
C ARG A 394 16.27 21.42 -8.02
N PRO A 395 16.30 20.07 -7.96
CA PRO A 395 17.52 19.34 -7.59
C PRO A 395 18.69 19.58 -8.54
N TYR A 396 18.42 19.85 -9.82
CA TYR A 396 19.44 20.10 -10.84
C TYR A 396 19.92 21.55 -10.81
N LEU A 397 19.01 22.51 -10.61
CA LEU A 397 19.34 23.92 -10.49
C LEU A 397 20.19 24.24 -9.24
N GLU A 398 19.97 23.50 -8.14
CA GLU A 398 20.74 23.65 -6.90
C GLU A 398 22.22 23.26 -7.07
N VAL A 399 22.53 22.33 -7.99
CA VAL A 399 23.90 21.87 -8.28
C VAL A 399 24.53 22.54 -9.51
N SER A 400 23.79 23.39 -10.22
CA SER A 400 24.27 24.13 -11.39
C SER A 400 25.30 25.22 -11.01
N GLN A 401 26.27 25.42 -11.89
CA GLN A 401 27.30 26.44 -11.72
C GLN A 401 26.71 27.86 -11.80
N ALA A 402 27.39 28.85 -11.23
CA ALA A 402 26.92 30.23 -11.22
C ALA A 402 26.75 30.81 -12.64
N GLU A 403 27.65 30.43 -13.56
CA GLU A 403 27.58 30.82 -14.97
C GLU A 403 26.35 30.20 -15.68
N GLU A 404 26.12 28.90 -15.51
CA GLU A 404 24.93 28.20 -16.04
C GLU A 404 23.63 28.83 -15.55
N ARG A 405 23.55 29.15 -14.25
CA ARG A 405 22.39 29.82 -13.65
C ARG A 405 22.16 31.22 -14.21
N SER A 406 23.23 31.98 -14.43
CA SER A 406 23.15 33.34 -15.00
C SER A 406 22.62 33.31 -16.43
N LYS A 407 23.10 32.37 -17.25
CA LYS A 407 22.61 32.16 -18.62
C LYS A 407 21.17 31.66 -18.66
N LEU A 408 20.78 30.74 -17.78
CA LEU A 408 19.38 30.30 -17.66
C LEU A 408 18.44 31.47 -17.33
N LEU A 409 18.84 32.36 -16.42
CA LEU A 409 18.05 33.55 -16.09
C LEU A 409 17.90 34.50 -17.29
N GLU A 410 18.92 34.65 -18.11
CA GLU A 410 18.85 35.44 -19.35
C GLU A 410 17.84 34.83 -20.32
N ILE A 411 17.90 33.52 -20.54
CA ILE A 411 16.92 32.78 -21.38
C ILE A 411 15.50 33.00 -20.85
N PHE A 412 15.29 32.90 -19.53
CA PHE A 412 13.97 33.09 -18.94
C PHE A 412 13.46 34.53 -19.06
N ARG A 413 14.35 35.54 -18.95
CA ARG A 413 14.00 36.95 -19.16
C ARG A 413 13.62 37.25 -20.60
N ASN A 414 14.26 36.59 -21.56
CA ASN A 414 13.98 36.74 -22.99
C ASN A 414 12.72 35.97 -23.43
N GLY A 415 12.09 35.21 -22.53
CA GLY A 415 10.84 34.50 -22.75
C GLY A 415 11.04 33.10 -23.32
N LEU A 416 10.66 32.08 -22.52
CA LEU A 416 10.64 30.70 -22.99
C LEU A 416 9.29 30.38 -23.65
N GLN A 417 9.32 29.85 -24.87
CA GLN A 417 8.10 29.33 -25.51
C GLN A 417 7.83 27.91 -25.02
N PHE A 418 6.72 27.73 -24.32
CA PHE A 418 6.20 26.40 -23.97
C PHE A 418 5.43 25.81 -25.15
N SER A 419 5.54 24.50 -25.36
CA SER A 419 4.74 23.78 -26.37
C SER A 419 3.24 24.04 -26.15
N LYS A 420 2.63 24.88 -27.00
CA LYS A 420 1.20 25.21 -26.92
C LYS A 420 0.39 23.95 -27.20
N LYS A 421 -0.66 23.69 -26.41
CA LYS A 421 -1.73 22.73 -26.76
C LYS A 421 -2.25 23.10 -28.15
N ALA A 422 -2.05 22.26 -29.15
CA ALA A 422 -2.76 22.38 -30.42
C ALA A 422 -4.27 22.35 -30.12
N LYS A 423 -4.93 23.51 -30.20
CA LYS A 423 -6.39 23.56 -30.26
C LYS A 423 -6.79 23.01 -31.63
N LYS A 424 -7.84 22.19 -31.64
CA LYS A 424 -8.38 21.41 -32.77
C LYS A 424 -8.85 22.23 -34.00
N ASN A 425 -8.51 23.52 -34.10
CA ASN A 425 -8.99 24.42 -35.14
C ASN A 425 -7.89 24.92 -36.11
N ASP A 426 -6.62 24.59 -35.89
CA ASP A 426 -5.53 24.96 -36.82
C ASP A 426 -5.24 23.89 -37.89
N LEU A 427 -5.99 22.78 -37.90
CA LEU A 427 -5.87 21.74 -38.94
C LEU A 427 -6.65 22.07 -40.22
N ASP A 428 -7.62 22.99 -40.18
CA ASP A 428 -8.37 23.36 -41.39
C ASP A 428 -7.62 24.39 -42.25
N SER A 429 -6.74 25.21 -41.66
CA SER A 429 -5.95 26.22 -42.39
C SER A 429 -4.73 25.64 -43.13
N GLU A 430 -4.22 24.47 -42.73
CA GLU A 430 -3.11 23.80 -43.45
C GLU A 430 -3.59 22.89 -44.60
N PHE A 431 -4.87 22.52 -44.66
CA PHE A 431 -5.43 21.76 -45.79
C PHE A 431 -5.87 22.61 -46.99
N GLU A 432 -6.18 23.90 -46.81
CA GLU A 432 -6.40 24.82 -47.94
C GLU A 432 -5.10 25.26 -48.62
N ALA A 433 -3.96 25.22 -47.92
CA ALA A 433 -2.66 25.61 -48.49
C ALA A 433 -2.04 24.56 -49.43
N LEU A 434 -2.65 23.38 -49.57
CA LEU A 434 -2.17 22.29 -50.44
C LEU A 434 -3.14 21.96 -51.60
N SER A 435 -4.15 22.80 -51.83
CA SER A 435 -5.06 22.67 -52.97
C SER A 435 -4.75 23.75 -54.01
N ILE A 436 -4.54 23.33 -55.28
CA ILE A 436 -4.21 24.10 -56.50
C ILE A 436 -2.68 24.16 -56.75
N SER A 437 -2.09 23.31 -57.59
CA SER A 437 -2.29 23.32 -59.05
C SER A 437 -2.29 21.91 -59.66
N LYS A 438 -3.47 21.46 -60.10
CA LYS A 438 -3.59 20.63 -61.31
C LYS A 438 -3.96 21.57 -62.45
N ASN A 439 -2.97 21.99 -63.23
CA ASN A 439 -3.09 22.28 -64.66
C ASN A 439 -1.77 22.85 -65.18
N GLU A 440 -0.95 22.00 -65.82
CA GLU A 440 -0.20 22.34 -67.04
C GLU A 440 0.57 21.11 -67.58
N VAL A 441 -0.16 20.11 -68.08
CA VAL A 441 0.36 19.21 -69.13
C VAL A 441 -0.80 18.91 -70.07
N SER A 442 -1.06 19.81 -71.02
CA SER A 442 -1.92 19.57 -72.19
C SER A 442 -1.78 20.69 -73.23
N ARG A 443 -0.58 20.92 -73.78
CA ARG A 443 -0.42 21.62 -75.07
C ARG A 443 0.83 21.16 -75.82
N THR A 444 0.74 19.99 -76.42
CA THR A 444 1.29 19.74 -77.75
C THR A 444 0.46 18.66 -78.43
N LEU A 445 0.19 18.88 -79.71
CA LEU A 445 -0.46 18.00 -80.70
C LEU A 445 -1.98 18.16 -80.87
N LYS A 446 -2.32 18.99 -81.88
CA LYS A 446 -3.27 18.69 -82.95
C LYS A 446 -2.86 19.48 -84.20
N PRO A 447 -3.26 19.07 -85.43
CA PRO A 447 -3.78 17.78 -85.85
C PRO A 447 -2.69 16.82 -86.33
#